data_AF-A0A5W2M0A1-F1
#
_entry.id   AF-A0A5W2M0A1-F1
#
_cell.length_a   1.000
_cell.length_b   1.000
_cell.length_c   1.000
_cell.angle_alpha   90.00
_cell.angle_beta   90.00
_cell.angle_gamma   90.00
#
_symmetry.space_group_name_H-M   'P 1'
#
loop_
_entity.id
_entity.type
_entity.pdbx_description
1 polymer ?
#
loop_
_entity_poly.entity_id
_entity_poly.type
_entity_poly.pdbx_seq_one_letter_code
_entity_poly.pdbx_strand_id
1 'polypeptide(L)'
;MTGRFLRICVMMTFLTATLSGCETAKKIGQVISNPGIQVGSLKSQASEVTITLLTEPDTNFTADGEAAPVDVQLIYLSDDSKFQAADYDQVATTALPDVLGKNYIDHQDFNLLPDTIKTLPPVKLDEKTGFIAVVAYFSDDQTTEWKQIEPVESTGRHYRLLVHVRASAIEMKKEEE
;
A
#
# COMPACT_ATOMS: atom_id res chain seq x y z
N MET A 1 -30.60 -65.85 1.70
CA MET A 1 -30.90 -64.46 2.14
C MET A 1 -29.71 -63.49 2.01
N THR A 2 -28.62 -63.86 1.34
CA THR A 2 -27.34 -63.13 1.34
C THR A 2 -27.21 -62.07 0.23
N GLY A 3 -27.87 -62.24 -0.92
CA GLY A 3 -27.75 -61.32 -2.05
C GLY A 3 -28.56 -60.00 -1.95
N ARG A 4 -29.65 -59.99 -1.16
CA ARG A 4 -30.44 -58.75 -0.92
C ARG A 4 -29.74 -57.80 0.03
N PHE A 5 -29.07 -58.33 1.06
CA PHE A 5 -28.28 -57.51 1.99
C PHE A 5 -27.06 -56.86 1.31
N LEU A 6 -26.37 -57.58 0.42
CA LEU A 6 -25.24 -57.03 -0.33
C LEU A 6 -25.67 -55.88 -1.26
N ARG A 7 -26.82 -56.02 -1.95
CA ARG A 7 -27.36 -54.97 -2.82
C ARG A 7 -27.80 -53.73 -2.04
N ILE A 8 -28.38 -53.91 -0.85
CA ILE A 8 -28.79 -52.79 0.01
C ILE A 8 -27.55 -52.05 0.55
N CYS A 9 -26.50 -52.76 0.97
CA CYS A 9 -25.26 -52.11 1.42
C CYS A 9 -24.54 -51.33 0.31
N VAL A 10 -24.51 -51.84 -0.93
CA VAL A 10 -23.91 -51.15 -2.09
C VAL A 10 -24.72 -49.90 -2.47
N MET A 11 -26.06 -49.98 -2.40
CA MET A 11 -26.92 -48.84 -2.72
C MET A 11 -26.86 -47.76 -1.62
N MET A 12 -26.72 -48.15 -0.35
CA MET A 12 -26.57 -47.22 0.78
C MET A 12 -25.22 -46.49 0.75
N THR A 13 -24.13 -47.17 0.38
CA THR A 13 -22.80 -46.55 0.24
C THR A 13 -22.74 -45.58 -0.95
N PHE A 14 -23.44 -45.88 -2.04
CA PHE A 14 -23.56 -44.96 -3.18
C PHE A 14 -24.38 -43.71 -2.83
N LEU A 15 -25.45 -43.86 -2.04
CA LEU A 15 -26.28 -42.74 -1.61
C LEU A 15 -25.52 -41.78 -0.67
N THR A 16 -24.70 -42.30 0.24
CA THR A 16 -23.89 -41.49 1.16
C THR A 16 -22.76 -40.71 0.47
N ALA A 17 -22.25 -41.18 -0.67
CA ALA A 17 -21.21 -40.50 -1.42
C ALA A 17 -21.72 -39.27 -2.20
N THR A 18 -23.03 -39.16 -2.43
CA THR A 18 -23.62 -38.05 -3.21
C THR A 18 -23.97 -36.82 -2.36
N LEU A 19 -23.98 -36.93 -1.03
CA LEU A 19 -24.49 -35.89 -0.13
C LEU A 19 -23.41 -34.94 0.44
N SER A 20 -22.12 -35.23 0.27
CA SER A 20 -21.03 -34.43 0.86
C SER A 20 -20.26 -33.53 -0.11
N GLY A 21 -20.64 -33.47 -1.40
CA GLY A 21 -19.82 -32.85 -2.46
C GLY A 21 -20.31 -31.54 -3.07
N CYS A 22 -21.50 -31.04 -2.74
CA CYS A 22 -22.13 -29.96 -3.53
C CYS A 22 -21.50 -28.57 -3.37
N GLU A 23 -21.02 -28.19 -2.18
CA GLU A 23 -20.47 -26.84 -1.98
C GLU A 23 -19.04 -26.70 -2.53
N THR A 24 -18.20 -27.72 -2.38
CA THR A 24 -16.80 -27.69 -2.79
C THR A 24 -16.63 -27.73 -4.31
N ALA A 25 -17.45 -28.51 -5.03
CA ALA A 25 -17.38 -28.61 -6.50
C ALA A 25 -17.82 -27.32 -7.21
N LYS A 26 -18.78 -26.58 -6.63
CA LYS A 26 -19.37 -25.39 -7.24
C LYS A 26 -18.39 -24.22 -7.29
N LYS A 27 -17.62 -24.00 -6.22
CA LYS A 27 -16.55 -22.99 -6.14
C LYS A 27 -15.40 -23.29 -7.10
N ILE A 28 -14.97 -24.55 -7.21
CA ILE A 28 -13.89 -24.96 -8.13
C ILE A 28 -14.30 -24.73 -9.59
N GLY A 29 -15.53 -25.10 -9.96
CA GLY A 29 -16.05 -24.88 -11.32
C GLY A 29 -16.17 -23.39 -11.67
N GLN A 30 -16.59 -22.55 -10.72
CA GLN A 30 -16.66 -21.10 -10.92
C GLN A 30 -15.28 -20.47 -11.15
N VAL A 31 -14.27 -20.83 -10.35
CA VAL A 31 -12.90 -20.30 -10.48
C VAL A 31 -12.25 -20.70 -11.81
N ILE A 32 -12.48 -21.94 -12.29
CA ILE A 32 -12.00 -22.38 -13.61
C ILE A 32 -12.68 -21.58 -14.74
N SER A 33 -13.97 -21.27 -14.59
CA SER A 33 -14.73 -20.52 -15.60
C SER A 33 -14.46 -19.01 -15.61
N ASN A 34 -13.96 -18.46 -14.51
CA ASN A 34 -13.61 -17.05 -14.40
C ASN A 34 -12.42 -16.89 -13.44
N PRO A 35 -11.18 -16.87 -13.96
CA PRO A 35 -9.96 -16.77 -13.15
C PRO A 35 -9.82 -15.42 -12.41
N GLY A 36 -10.71 -14.44 -12.68
CA GLY A 36 -10.82 -13.21 -11.89
C GLY A 36 -11.66 -13.34 -10.61
N ILE A 37 -12.23 -14.52 -10.32
CA ILE A 37 -12.96 -14.76 -9.08
C ILE A 37 -11.98 -14.90 -7.91
N GLN A 38 -12.09 -13.95 -6.98
CA GLN A 38 -11.28 -13.85 -5.78
C GLN A 38 -11.43 -15.09 -4.89
N VAL A 39 -10.29 -15.73 -4.56
CA VAL A 39 -10.20 -16.85 -3.61
C VAL A 39 -9.49 -16.39 -2.34
N GLY A 40 -10.06 -16.69 -1.17
CA GLY A 40 -9.59 -16.22 0.14
C GLY A 40 -10.56 -15.24 0.82
N SER A 41 -10.36 -14.95 2.11
CA SER A 41 -11.11 -13.90 2.81
C SER A 41 -10.41 -12.54 2.64
N LEU A 42 -11.16 -11.43 2.61
CA LEU A 42 -10.60 -10.08 2.44
C LEU A 42 -9.48 -9.76 3.45
N LYS A 43 -9.60 -10.28 4.68
CA LYS A 43 -8.59 -10.11 5.75
C LYS A 43 -7.23 -10.77 5.50
N SER A 44 -7.08 -11.60 4.47
CA SER A 44 -5.81 -12.28 4.19
C SER A 44 -5.09 -11.76 2.95
N GLN A 45 -5.60 -10.72 2.30
CA GLN A 45 -4.99 -10.16 1.09
C GLN A 45 -4.19 -8.93 1.43
N ALA A 46 -3.05 -8.72 0.76
CA ALA A 46 -2.30 -7.49 0.89
C ALA A 46 -3.18 -6.31 0.46
N SER A 47 -3.16 -5.24 1.25
CA SER A 47 -3.80 -3.98 0.88
C SER A 47 -3.15 -3.42 -0.38
N GLU A 48 -3.93 -2.72 -1.19
CA GLU A 48 -3.43 -2.01 -2.37
C GLU A 48 -3.53 -0.51 -2.15
N VAL A 49 -2.49 0.22 -2.54
CA VAL A 49 -2.46 1.69 -2.48
C VAL A 49 -2.24 2.27 -3.86
N THR A 50 -3.06 3.25 -4.22
CA THR A 50 -2.84 4.12 -5.38
C THR A 50 -2.40 5.49 -4.87
N ILE A 51 -1.22 5.94 -5.30
CA ILE A 51 -0.61 7.17 -4.80
C ILE A 51 -0.60 8.20 -5.91
N THR A 52 -1.08 9.41 -5.62
CA THR A 52 -1.01 10.56 -6.53
C THR A 52 -0.13 11.63 -5.90
N LEU A 53 0.90 12.02 -6.63
CA LEU A 53 1.79 13.13 -6.29
C LEU A 53 1.30 14.37 -7.06
N LEU A 54 1.07 15.46 -6.34
CA LEU A 54 0.62 16.75 -6.88
C LEU A 54 1.58 17.83 -6.43
N THR A 55 2.11 18.62 -7.35
CA THR A 55 2.89 19.84 -7.09
C THR A 55 2.11 21.08 -7.55
N GLU A 56 2.21 22.16 -6.79
CA GLU A 56 1.67 23.47 -7.17
C GLU A 56 2.65 24.20 -8.13
N PRO A 57 2.21 25.24 -8.87
CA PRO A 57 3.09 26.01 -9.75
C PRO A 57 4.19 26.78 -9.00
N ASP A 58 3.99 27.04 -7.72
CA ASP A 58 4.87 27.77 -6.82
C ASP A 58 5.66 26.85 -5.87
N THR A 59 5.70 25.54 -6.16
CA THR A 59 6.48 24.56 -5.38
C THR A 59 7.97 24.90 -5.36
N ASN A 60 8.58 24.83 -4.17
CA ASN A 60 10.02 24.85 -3.95
C ASN A 60 10.74 26.04 -4.58
N PHE A 61 10.41 27.25 -4.13
CA PHE A 61 11.09 28.45 -4.60
C PHE A 61 12.60 28.45 -4.29
N THR A 62 13.40 28.90 -5.24
CA THR A 62 14.82 29.21 -5.04
C THR A 62 14.99 30.54 -4.30
N ALA A 63 16.23 30.86 -3.92
CA ALA A 63 16.58 32.16 -3.35
C ALA A 63 16.23 33.35 -4.27
N ASP A 64 16.12 33.12 -5.58
CA ASP A 64 15.74 34.13 -6.58
C ASP A 64 14.20 34.22 -6.76
N GLY A 65 13.42 33.40 -6.04
CA GLY A 65 11.96 33.39 -6.09
C GLY A 65 11.39 32.64 -7.30
N GLU A 66 12.17 31.76 -7.93
CA GLU A 66 11.72 30.93 -9.06
C GLU A 66 11.33 29.53 -8.59
N ALA A 67 10.20 29.01 -9.07
CA ALA A 67 9.76 27.65 -8.72
C ALA A 67 10.74 26.62 -9.30
N ALA A 68 11.14 25.65 -8.50
CA ALA A 68 12.14 24.65 -8.87
C ALA A 68 11.64 23.22 -8.65
N PRO A 69 12.26 22.23 -9.32
CA PRO A 69 11.98 20.84 -9.02
C PRO A 69 12.27 20.50 -7.56
N VAL A 70 11.50 19.60 -6.97
CA VAL A 70 11.67 19.14 -5.59
C VAL A 70 11.93 17.64 -5.56
N ASP A 71 12.97 17.24 -4.83
CA ASP A 71 13.24 15.83 -4.58
C ASP A 71 12.33 15.34 -3.45
N VAL A 72 11.64 14.23 -3.70
CA VAL A 72 10.64 13.66 -2.80
C VAL A 72 10.91 12.17 -2.64
N GLN A 73 10.95 11.73 -1.39
CA GLN A 73 11.05 10.32 -1.04
C GLN A 73 9.74 9.84 -0.45
N LEU A 74 9.14 8.83 -1.08
CA LEU A 74 7.98 8.11 -0.57
C LEU A 74 8.47 6.84 0.13
N ILE A 75 8.14 6.67 1.40
CA ILE A 75 8.77 5.70 2.29
C ILE A 75 7.71 4.79 2.91
N TYR A 76 7.97 3.48 2.92
CA TYR A 76 7.14 2.49 3.59
C TYR A 76 7.79 2.10 4.91
N LEU A 77 7.02 2.17 6.00
CA LEU A 77 7.52 1.98 7.36
C LEU A 77 6.66 0.99 8.14
N SER A 78 7.31 0.27 9.05
CA SER A 78 6.65 -0.60 10.03
C SER A 78 6.29 0.11 11.33
N ASP A 79 7.00 1.19 11.66
CA ASP A 79 6.79 2.00 12.86
C ASP A 79 7.24 3.45 12.59
N ASP A 80 6.52 4.43 13.14
CA ASP A 80 6.69 5.85 12.87
C ASP A 80 7.66 6.56 13.83
N SER A 81 7.98 5.96 14.98
CA SER A 81 8.67 6.64 16.09
C SER A 81 9.99 7.29 15.67
N LYS A 82 10.81 6.56 14.92
CA LYS A 82 12.10 7.06 14.41
C LYS A 82 11.93 8.13 13.33
N PHE A 83 10.93 7.97 12.47
CA PHE A 83 10.64 8.95 11.43
C PHE A 83 10.19 10.28 12.02
N GLN A 84 9.31 10.23 13.03
CA GLN A 84 8.85 11.41 13.76
C GLN A 84 10.00 12.12 14.49
N ALA A 85 10.88 11.35 15.14
CA ALA A 85 12.01 11.89 15.89
C ALA A 85 13.17 12.42 15.03
N ALA A 86 13.28 12.00 13.76
CA ALA A 86 14.37 12.40 12.88
C ALA A 86 14.29 13.89 12.52
N ASP A 87 15.41 14.60 12.61
CA ASP A 87 15.53 15.98 12.13
C ASP A 87 15.89 16.01 10.62
N TYR A 88 15.83 17.21 10.04
CA TYR A 88 16.07 17.41 8.61
C TYR A 88 17.50 17.03 8.22
N ASP A 89 18.47 17.49 9.01
CA ASP A 89 19.90 17.27 8.74
C ASP A 89 20.24 15.78 8.72
N GLN A 90 19.69 15.00 9.65
CA GLN A 90 19.85 13.54 9.69
C GLN A 90 19.33 12.90 8.41
N VAL A 91 18.11 13.25 7.98
CA VAL A 91 17.46 12.68 6.79
C VAL A 91 18.11 13.15 5.48
N ALA A 92 18.68 14.36 5.45
CA ALA A 92 19.33 14.93 4.26
C ALA A 92 20.78 14.45 4.07
N THR A 93 21.48 14.12 5.17
CA THR A 93 22.92 13.78 5.10
C THR A 93 23.21 12.29 5.26
N THR A 94 22.24 11.51 5.73
CA THR A 94 22.39 10.08 6.02
C THR A 94 21.33 9.28 5.26
N ALA A 95 21.69 8.09 4.78
CA ALA A 95 20.74 7.24 4.09
C ALA A 95 19.57 6.84 5.00
N LEU A 96 18.34 6.88 4.47
CA LEU A 96 17.12 6.55 5.22
C LEU A 96 17.19 5.21 5.99
N PRO A 97 17.74 4.11 5.43
CA PRO A 97 17.85 2.85 6.17
C PRO A 97 18.70 2.97 7.44
N ASP A 98 19.70 3.86 7.47
CA ASP A 98 20.56 4.06 8.63
C ASP A 98 19.86 4.93 9.70
N VAL A 99 19.15 5.97 9.27
CA VAL A 99 18.35 6.85 10.16
C VAL A 99 17.21 6.05 10.82
N LEU A 100 16.44 5.35 9.99
CA LEU A 100 15.20 4.68 10.41
C LEU A 100 15.46 3.25 10.92
N GLY A 101 16.62 2.67 10.62
CA GLY A 101 17.01 1.33 11.05
C GLY A 101 15.99 0.27 10.64
N LYS A 102 15.65 -0.64 11.57
CA LYS A 102 14.74 -1.76 11.31
C LYS A 102 13.28 -1.36 11.02
N ASN A 103 12.92 -0.10 11.24
CA ASN A 103 11.56 0.39 10.97
C ASN A 103 11.34 0.65 9.48
N TYR A 104 12.42 0.88 8.73
CA TYR A 104 12.42 1.09 7.29
C TYR A 104 12.12 -0.22 6.55
N ILE A 105 11.19 -0.16 5.59
CA ILE A 105 10.86 -1.28 4.69
C ILE A 105 11.45 -1.01 3.31
N ASP A 106 10.99 0.08 2.67
CA ASP A 106 11.46 0.48 1.35
C ASP A 106 11.19 1.96 1.09
N HIS A 107 11.75 2.54 0.02
CA HIS A 107 11.37 3.86 -0.48
C HIS A 107 11.43 3.95 -2.01
N GLN A 108 10.81 5.00 -2.54
CA GLN A 108 10.93 5.41 -3.93
C GLN A 108 11.33 6.88 -3.99
N ASP A 109 12.33 7.17 -4.82
CA ASP A 109 12.80 8.52 -5.09
C ASP A 109 12.06 9.13 -6.28
N PHE A 110 11.67 10.38 -6.12
CA PHE A 110 11.04 11.18 -7.17
C PHE A 110 11.71 12.53 -7.26
N ASN A 111 11.88 13.02 -8.47
CA ASN A 111 12.12 14.43 -8.73
C ASN A 111 10.87 14.98 -9.42
N LEU A 112 10.16 15.89 -8.74
CA LEU A 112 8.89 16.42 -9.17
C LEU A 112 9.07 17.86 -9.68
N LEU A 113 8.63 18.10 -10.90
CA LEU A 113 8.56 19.45 -11.46
C LEU A 113 7.39 20.23 -10.84
N PRO A 114 7.44 21.57 -10.79
CA PRO A 114 6.27 22.39 -10.48
C PRO A 114 5.08 22.11 -11.42
N ASP A 115 3.86 22.40 -10.95
CA ASP A 115 2.61 22.27 -11.72
C ASP A 115 2.41 20.87 -12.36
N THR A 116 2.68 19.81 -11.61
CA THR A 116 2.66 18.43 -12.11
C THR A 116 1.73 17.54 -11.29
N ILE A 117 1.04 16.65 -11.97
CA ILE A 117 0.28 15.55 -11.36
C ILE A 117 0.83 14.23 -11.86
N LYS A 118 1.20 13.34 -10.93
CA LYS A 118 1.71 12.00 -11.24
C LYS A 118 1.02 10.95 -10.37
N THR A 119 0.23 10.08 -11.00
CA THR A 119 -0.37 8.92 -10.32
C THR A 119 0.48 7.68 -10.57
N LEU A 120 0.89 7.03 -9.49
CA LEU A 120 1.61 5.76 -9.53
C LEU A 120 0.63 4.60 -9.78
N PRO A 121 1.08 3.51 -10.44
CA PRO A 121 0.27 2.30 -10.54
C PRO A 121 -0.05 1.75 -9.13
N PRO A 122 -1.17 1.05 -8.94
CA PRO A 122 -1.49 0.43 -7.66
C PRO A 122 -0.37 -0.50 -7.18
N VAL A 123 0.04 -0.34 -5.92
CA VAL A 123 1.09 -1.15 -5.29
C VAL A 123 0.49 -1.95 -4.15
N LYS A 124 0.90 -3.22 -4.03
CA LYS A 124 0.55 -4.07 -2.88
C LYS A 124 1.47 -3.75 -1.71
N LEU A 125 0.88 -3.52 -0.53
CA LEU A 125 1.62 -3.27 0.69
C LEU A 125 2.26 -4.55 1.22
N ASP A 126 3.49 -4.43 1.73
CA ASP A 126 4.10 -5.50 2.53
C ASP A 126 3.31 -5.69 3.83
N GLU A 127 3.20 -6.93 4.32
CA GLU A 127 2.46 -7.27 5.55
C GLU A 127 2.93 -6.46 6.78
N LYS A 128 4.19 -6.02 6.78
CA LYS A 128 4.79 -5.22 7.87
C LYS A 128 4.54 -3.73 7.73
N THR A 129 3.98 -3.26 6.61
CA THR A 129 3.74 -1.84 6.37
C THR A 129 2.62 -1.34 7.26
N GLY A 130 2.97 -0.53 8.26
CA GLY A 130 2.00 0.16 9.12
C GLY A 130 1.82 1.62 8.74
N PHE A 131 2.77 2.20 8.00
CA PHE A 131 2.76 3.61 7.67
C PHE A 131 3.35 3.87 6.28
N ILE A 132 2.83 4.91 5.63
CA ILE A 132 3.40 5.49 4.42
C ILE A 132 3.80 6.91 4.77
N ALA A 133 5.07 7.25 4.56
CA ALA A 133 5.63 8.55 4.86
C ALA A 133 6.17 9.22 3.59
N VAL A 134 6.29 10.53 3.64
CA VAL A 134 6.89 11.34 2.58
C VAL A 134 7.87 12.33 3.19
N VAL A 135 9.01 12.50 2.54
CA VAL A 135 9.98 13.56 2.79
C VAL A 135 10.14 14.36 1.51
N ALA A 136 10.13 15.69 1.59
CA ALA A 136 10.49 16.57 0.49
C ALA A 136 11.70 17.43 0.89
N TYR A 137 12.66 17.50 -0.02
CA TYR A 137 13.89 18.27 0.15
C TYR A 137 13.70 19.64 -0.49
N PHE A 138 13.10 20.55 0.28
CA PHE A 138 12.94 21.94 -0.13
C PHE A 138 14.28 22.68 -0.13
N SER A 139 14.40 23.69 -0.98
CA SER A 139 15.57 24.56 -1.10
C SER A 139 15.68 25.53 0.08
N ASP A 140 14.54 25.89 0.69
CA ASP A 140 14.47 26.68 1.91
C ASP A 140 14.61 25.79 3.16
N ASP A 141 15.71 25.97 3.88
CA ASP A 141 16.05 25.24 5.11
C ASP A 141 15.19 25.62 6.31
N GLN A 142 14.40 26.70 6.22
CA GLN A 142 13.46 27.12 7.26
C GLN A 142 12.11 26.39 7.16
N THR A 143 11.92 25.57 6.12
CA THR A 143 10.68 24.81 5.94
C THR A 143 10.48 23.82 7.09
N THR A 144 9.40 23.95 7.85
CA THR A 144 9.11 23.09 9.01
C THR A 144 8.28 21.86 8.67
N GLU A 145 7.51 21.89 7.58
CA GLU A 145 6.58 20.82 7.17
C GLU A 145 7.13 20.00 5.98
N TRP A 146 8.42 19.72 6.03
CA TRP A 146 9.18 18.98 5.01
C TRP A 146 8.94 17.46 5.03
N LYS A 147 8.18 16.95 6.00
CA LYS A 147 7.82 15.54 6.10
C LYS A 147 6.37 15.34 6.56
N GLN A 148 5.73 14.28 6.07
CA GLN A 148 4.40 13.84 6.47
C GLN A 148 4.33 12.31 6.56
N ILE A 149 3.34 11.80 7.29
CA ILE A 149 3.14 10.36 7.47
C ILE A 149 1.67 10.02 7.71
N GLU A 150 1.23 8.91 7.12
CA GLU A 150 -0.12 8.38 7.23
C GLU A 150 -0.10 6.92 7.68
N PRO A 151 -0.90 6.53 8.71
CA PRO A 151 -1.05 5.13 9.09
C PRO A 151 -1.89 4.38 8.05
N VAL A 152 -1.56 3.11 7.81
CA VAL A 152 -2.25 2.21 6.89
C VAL A 152 -2.38 0.81 7.48
N GLU A 153 -3.41 0.07 7.08
CA GLU A 153 -3.48 -1.36 7.35
C GLU A 153 -2.88 -2.13 6.16
N SER A 154 -1.95 -3.04 6.43
CA SER A 154 -1.26 -3.82 5.38
C SER A 154 -2.13 -4.88 4.71
N THR A 155 -3.32 -5.17 5.24
CA THR A 155 -4.20 -6.22 4.70
C THR A 155 -5.65 -5.79 4.51
N GLY A 156 -6.23 -6.23 3.40
CA GLY A 156 -7.67 -6.17 3.13
C GLY A 156 -8.24 -4.79 2.82
N ARG A 157 -7.40 -3.77 2.58
CA ARG A 157 -7.82 -2.40 2.28
C ARG A 157 -7.41 -1.94 0.89
N HIS A 158 -8.16 -0.98 0.36
CA HIS A 158 -7.81 -0.26 -0.86
C HIS A 158 -7.71 1.22 -0.52
N TYR A 159 -6.51 1.78 -0.67
CA TYR A 159 -6.24 3.17 -0.32
C TYR A 159 -6.01 4.03 -1.56
N ARG A 160 -6.53 5.25 -1.53
CA ARG A 160 -6.08 6.35 -2.39
C ARG A 160 -5.34 7.35 -1.53
N LEU A 161 -4.07 7.59 -1.84
CA LEU A 161 -3.24 8.53 -1.10
C LEU A 161 -2.86 9.68 -2.03
N LEU A 162 -3.26 10.90 -1.66
CA LEU A 162 -2.79 12.12 -2.28
C LEU A 162 -1.63 12.68 -1.45
N VAL A 163 -0.49 12.90 -2.11
CA VAL A 163 0.65 13.63 -1.59
C VAL A 163 0.67 14.97 -2.31
N HIS A 164 0.31 16.03 -1.60
CA HIS A 164 0.25 17.38 -2.12
C HIS A 164 1.46 18.18 -1.63
N VAL A 165 2.38 18.49 -2.55
CA VAL A 165 3.60 19.24 -2.28
C VAL A 165 3.35 20.70 -2.68
N ARG A 166 3.26 21.56 -1.68
CA ARG A 166 2.99 22.99 -1.83
C ARG A 166 4.31 23.78 -1.93
N ALA A 167 4.24 25.11 -1.86
CA ALA A 167 5.43 25.98 -1.89
C ALA A 167 6.54 25.56 -0.91
N SER A 168 6.18 25.31 0.35
CA SER A 168 7.10 25.01 1.45
C SER A 168 6.47 24.06 2.49
N ALA A 169 5.61 23.15 2.06
CA ALA A 169 4.93 22.21 2.94
C ALA A 169 4.45 20.98 2.16
N ILE A 170 4.24 19.89 2.88
CA ILE A 170 3.61 18.68 2.37
C ILE A 170 2.31 18.46 3.12
N GLU A 171 1.26 18.13 2.38
CA GLU A 171 0.01 17.62 2.92
C GLU A 171 -0.24 16.22 2.38
N MET A 172 -0.69 15.31 3.24
CA MET A 172 -1.15 13.98 2.83
C MET A 172 -2.64 13.85 3.10
N LYS A 173 -3.37 13.27 2.13
CA LYS A 173 -4.79 12.94 2.28
C LYS A 173 -5.00 11.49 1.88
N LYS A 174 -5.50 10.70 2.82
CA LYS A 174 -5.80 9.28 2.64
C LYS A 174 -7.30 9.07 2.58
N GLU A 175 -7.74 8.33 1.57
CA GLU A 175 -9.11 7.82 1.44
C GLU A 175 -9.07 6.29 1.38
N GLU A 176 -10.05 5.64 2.01
CA GLU A 176 -10.25 4.20 1.97
C GLU A 176 -11.52 3.92 1.14
N GLU A 177 -11.41 3.02 0.15
CA GLU A 177 -12.52 2.61 -0.72
C GLU A 177 -13.35 1.47 -0.10
#